data_AF-A0A4Q7DGX9-F1
#
_entry.id   AF-A0A4Q7DGX9-F1
#
_cell.length_a   1.000
_cell.length_b   1.000
_cell.length_c   1.000
_cell.angle_alpha   90.00
_cell.angle_beta   90.00
_cell.angle_gamma   90.00
#
_symmetry.space_group_name_H-M   'P 1'
#
loop_
_entity.id
_entity.type
_entity.pdbx_description
1 polymer ?
#
loop_
_entity_poly.entity_id
_entity_poly.type
_entity_poly.pdbx_seq_one_letter_code
_entity_poly.pdbx_strand_id
1 'polypeptide(L)' 'MISKISTVAFQGIQAEEVTVEVQMSPGLPAFNIVGLADKAVGESRERVRASFHHLGLMAIALTSPQPSF' A
#
# COMPACT_ATOMS: atom_id res chain seq x y z
N MET A 1 7.79 -11.66 1.62
CA MET A 1 8.82 -10.97 0.82
C MET A 1 9.03 -9.59 1.41
N ILE A 2 10.28 -9.14 1.55
CA ILE A 2 10.63 -7.78 1.99
C ILE A 2 11.23 -7.04 0.80
N SER A 3 10.75 -5.83 0.53
CA SER A 3 11.22 -4.94 -0.52
C SER A 3 11.67 -3.62 0.10
N LYS A 4 12.76 -3.04 -0.42
CA LYS A 4 13.26 -1.72 0.00
C LYS A 4 13.28 -0.77 -1.18
N ILE A 5 12.92 0.48 -0.95
CA ILE A 5 12.91 1.54 -1.97
C ILE A 5 13.51 2.80 -1.34
N SER A 6 14.50 3.40 -2.01
CA SER A 6 15.01 4.72 -1.67
C SER A 6 14.14 5.80 -2.32
N THR A 7 13.78 6.80 -1.53
CA THR A 7 12.97 7.95 -1.94
C THR A 7 13.45 9.20 -1.18
N VAL A 8 12.74 10.31 -1.33
CA VAL A 8 12.99 11.54 -0.59
C VAL A 8 11.73 12.04 0.11
N ALA A 9 11.92 12.77 1.21
CA ALA A 9 10.88 13.55 1.86
C ALA A 9 11.33 15.01 1.94
N PHE A 10 10.38 15.94 1.90
CA PHE A 10 10.68 17.37 1.98
C PHE A 10 10.48 17.90 3.39
N GLN A 11 11.52 18.51 3.95
CA GLN A 11 11.45 19.30 5.18
C GLN A 11 11.68 20.77 4.82
N GLY A 12 10.58 21.48 4.52
CA GLY A 12 10.66 22.84 3.96
C GLY A 12 11.30 22.81 2.56
N ILE A 13 12.47 23.44 2.42
CA ILE A 13 13.24 23.46 1.16
C ILE A 13 14.30 22.35 1.06
N GLN A 14 14.52 21.60 2.15
CA GLN A 14 15.50 20.51 2.19
C GLN A 14 14.84 19.21 1.73
N ALA A 15 15.56 18.46 0.90
CA ALA A 15 15.18 17.10 0.49
C ALA A 15 16.01 16.11 1.31
N GLU A 16 15.35 15.37 2.18
CA GLU A 16 15.95 14.34 3.02
C GLU A 16 15.79 12.97 2.36
N GLU A 17 16.86 12.19 2.32
CA GLU A 17 16.82 10.82 1.82
C GLU A 17 16.06 9.92 2.80
N VAL A 18 15.13 9.12 2.27
CA VAL A 18 14.29 8.22 3.07
C VAL A 18 14.29 6.83 2.44
N THR A 19 14.52 5.81 3.26
CA THR A 19 14.35 4.42 2.83
C THR A 19 13.00 3.90 3.34
N VAL A 20 12.18 3.38 2.42
CA VAL A 20 10.91 2.73 2.74
C VAL A 20 11.09 1.23 2.63
N GLU A 21 10.67 0.52 3.67
CA GLU A 21 10.65 -0.94 3.69
C GLU A 21 9.21 -1.44 3.68
N VAL A 22 8.94 -2.45 2.85
CA VAL A 22 7.63 -3.06 2.70
C VAL A 22 7.75 -4.55 2.88
N GLN A 23 6.87 -5.12 3.70
CA GLN A 23 6.74 -6.57 3.84
C GLN A 23 5.35 -6.99 3.37
N MET A 24 5.32 -8.00 2.50
CA MET A 24 4.09 -8.67 2.11
C MET A 24 4.04 -10.07 2.73
N SER A 25 2.93 -10.35 3.42
CA SER A 25 2.60 -11.62 4.06
C SER A 25 1.23 -12.13 3.61
N PRO A 26 1.03 -13.45 3.50
CA PRO A 26 -0.29 -14.03 3.26
C PRO A 26 -1.27 -13.70 4.39
N GLY A 27 -2.56 -13.64 4.09
CA GLY A 27 -3.62 -13.42 5.07
C GLY A 27 -4.72 -12.49 4.56
N LEU A 28 -5.49 -11.94 5.49
CA LEU A 28 -6.51 -10.95 5.18
C LEU A 28 -5.87 -9.67 4.61
N PRO A 29 -6.50 -9.03 3.60
CA PRO A 29 -6.00 -7.76 3.07
C PRO A 29 -5.90 -6.69 4.16
N ALA A 30 -4.67 -6.26 4.45
CA ALA A 30 -4.38 -5.17 5.38
C ALA A 30 -3.27 -4.30 4.80
N PHE A 31 -3.38 -2.99 4.99
CA PHE A 31 -2.35 -2.02 4.62
C PHE A 31 -2.08 -1.13 5.83
N ASN A 32 -1.01 -1.47 6.55
CA ASN A 32 -0.57 -0.76 7.75
C ASN A 32 0.67 0.08 7.43
N ILE A 33 0.71 1.30 7.95
CA ILE A 33 1.87 2.19 7.87
C ILE A 33 2.33 2.48 9.30
N VAL A 34 3.63 2.34 9.55
CA VAL A 34 4.27 2.54 10.85
C VAL A 34 5.40 3.57 10.71
N GLY A 35 5.90 4.10 11.83
CA GLY A 35 6.98 5.10 11.82
C GLY A 35 6.50 6.55 11.79
N LEU A 36 5.30 6.83 12.32
CA LEU A 36 4.74 8.19 12.46
C LEU A 36 4.67 8.96 11.13
N ALA A 37 4.17 8.30 10.09
CA ALA A 37 3.98 8.94 8.78
C ALA A 37 3.00 10.12 8.86
N ASP A 38 3.26 11.15 8.05
CA ASP A 38 2.41 12.33 7.98
C ASP A 38 1.06 12.03 7.28
N LYS A 39 0.09 12.93 7.46
CA LYS A 39 -1.28 12.82 6.94
C LYS A 39 -1.33 12.58 5.44
N ALA A 40 -0.48 13.26 4.67
CA ALA A 40 -0.42 13.11 3.21
C ALA A 40 -0.12 11.66 2.77
N VAL A 41 0.69 10.93 3.53
CA VAL A 41 0.98 9.51 3.28
C VAL A 41 -0.26 8.67 3.55
N GLY A 42 -0.99 8.96 4.62
CA GLY A 42 -2.26 8.31 4.94
C GLY A 42 -3.33 8.51 3.87
N GLU A 43 -3.45 9.71 3.32
CA GLU A 43 -4.35 10.01 2.20
C GLU A 43 -3.92 9.30 0.91
N SER A 44 -2.62 9.26 0.63
CA SER A 44 -2.06 8.53 -0.51
C SER A 44 -2.38 7.03 -0.43
N ARG A 45 -2.26 6.44 0.75
CA ARG A 45 -2.63 5.04 1.01
C ARG A 45 -4.08 4.77 0.64
N GLU A 46 -5.01 5.66 0.99
CA GLU A 46 -6.43 5.47 0.66
C GLU A 46 -6.68 5.56 -0.85
N ARG A 47 -5.99 6.47 -1.56
CA ARG A 47 -6.06 6.54 -3.04
C ARG A 47 -5.55 5.27 -3.70
N VAL A 48 -4.45 4.71 -3.22
CA VAL A 48 -3.91 3.44 -3.72
C VAL A 48 -4.89 2.30 -3.45
N ARG A 49 -5.47 2.24 -2.24
CA ARG A 49 -6.48 1.25 -1.88
C ARG A 49 -7.71 1.31 -2.80
N ALA A 50 -8.24 2.50 -3.04
CA ALA A 50 -9.36 2.72 -3.96
C ALA A 50 -9.02 2.28 -5.40
N SER A 51 -7.81 2.59 -5.87
CA SER A 51 -7.33 2.20 -7.20
C SER A 51 -7.22 0.69 -7.33
N PHE A 52 -6.69 0.00 -6.33
CA PHE A 52 -6.60 -1.47 -6.36
C PHE A 52 -7.97 -2.14 -6.29
N HIS A 53 -8.92 -1.58 -5.54
CA HIS A 53 -10.30 -2.03 -5.56
C HIS A 53 -10.92 -1.84 -6.96
N HIS A 54 -10.73 -0.68 -7.59
CA HIS A 54 -11.25 -0.40 -8.93
C HIS A 54 -10.68 -1.34 -9.99
N LEU A 55 -9.42 -1.74 -9.85
CA LEU A 55 -8.76 -2.71 -10.74
C LEU A 55 -9.09 -4.18 -10.41
N GLY A 56 -9.92 -4.45 -9.40
CA GLY A 56 -10.26 -5.81 -8.98
C GLY A 56 -9.11 -6.57 -8.30
N LEU A 57 -8.05 -5.88 -7.88
CA LEU A 57 -6.84 -6.48 -7.29
C LEU A 57 -6.96 -6.74 -5.78
N MET A 58 -7.95 -6.13 -5.12
CA MET A 58 -8.27 -6.40 -3.72
C MET A 58 -9.44 -7.39 -3.61
N ALA A 59 -9.20 -8.65 -3.94
CA ALA A 59 -10.18 -9.72 -3.74
C ALA A 59 -9.89 -10.47 -2.42
N ILE A 60 -10.89 -10.56 -1.55
CA ILE A 60 -10.97 -11.66 -0.59
C ILE A 60 -11.24 -12.91 -1.42
N ALA A 61 -10.40 -13.94 -1.29
CA ALA A 61 -10.65 -15.26 -1.86
C ALA A 61 -11.86 -15.91 -1.14
N LEU A 62 -13.06 -15.42 -1.44
CA LEU A 62 -14.37 -16.01 -1.12
C LEU A 62 -15.32 -15.84 -2.31
N THR A 63 -14.82 -16.04 -3.54
CA THR A 63 -15.69 -16.30 -4.68
C THR A 63 -15.61 -17.80 -5.00
N SER A 64 -16.77 -18.43 -4.85
CA SER A 64 -17.12 -19.79 -5.18
C SER A 64 -17.09 -20.00 -6.72
N PRO A 65 -17.47 -21.18 -7.27
CA PRO A 65 -17.00 -21.66 -8.56
C PRO A 65 -17.50 -20.81 -9.73
N GLN A 66 -16.69 -20.83 -10.80
CA GLN A 66 -16.96 -20.33 -12.15
C GLN A 66 -18.45 -20.34 -12.53
N PRO A 67 -19.02 -19.27 -13.11
CA PRO A 67 -20.28 -19.38 -13.81
C PRO A 67 -20.03 -20.19 -15.09
N SER A 68 -20.49 -21.44 -15.09
CA SER A 68 -20.65 -22.25 -16.29
C SER A 68 -21.83 -21.70 -17.09
N PHE A 69 -21.57 -20.77 -18.02
CA PHE A 69 -22.21 -20.61 -19.32
C PHE A 69 -21.33 -19.71 -20.20
#